data_AF-A0A1J1LVV8-F1
#
_entry.id   AF-A0A1J1LVV8-F1
#
_cell.length_a   1.000
_cell.length_b   1.000
_cell.length_c   1.000
_cell.angle_alpha   90.00
_cell.angle_beta   90.00
_cell.angle_gamma   90.00
#
_symmetry.space_group_name_H-M   'P 1'
#
loop_
_entity.id
_entity.type
_entity.pdbx_description
1 polymer ?
#
loop_
_entity_poly.entity_id
_entity_poly.type
_entity_poly.pdbx_seq_one_letter_code
_entity_poly.pdbx_strand_id
1 'polypeptide(L)' 'MYRFKQGKQRLFWIILFCCSLLIFPILTQALTVEQVPNPRQQNGGWVTDMANILSPETEAKLNQMIGELEAKNGT' A
#
# COMPACT_ATOMS: atom_id res chain seq x y z
N MET A 1 -18.82 8.08 -46.77
CA MET A 1 -19.02 8.84 -45.51
C MET A 1 -18.88 8.00 -44.24
N TYR A 2 -19.29 6.72 -44.22
CA TYR A 2 -19.20 5.82 -43.05
C TYR A 2 -17.77 5.52 -42.54
N ARG A 3 -16.79 5.34 -43.44
CA ARG A 3 -15.38 5.03 -43.10
C ARG A 3 -14.68 6.10 -42.25
N PHE A 4 -15.04 7.37 -42.41
CA PHE A 4 -14.44 8.50 -41.68
C PHE A 4 -14.92 8.57 -40.23
N LYS A 5 -16.17 8.14 -39.96
CA LYS A 5 -16.77 8.12 -38.62
C LYS A 5 -16.16 7.02 -37.74
N GLN A 6 -15.89 5.84 -38.33
CA GLN A 6 -15.18 4.74 -37.68
C GLN A 6 -13.73 5.10 -37.32
N GLY A 7 -13.02 5.86 -38.17
CA GLY A 7 -11.66 6.33 -37.88
C GLY A 7 -11.59 7.23 -36.64
N LYS A 8 -12.54 8.17 -36.50
CA LYS A 8 -12.64 9.03 -35.31
C LYS A 8 -13.00 8.25 -34.05
N GLN A 9 -13.88 7.26 -34.15
CA GLN A 9 -14.26 6.41 -33.03
C GLN A 9 -13.09 5.52 -32.56
N ARG A 10 -12.33 4.94 -33.49
CA ARG A 10 -11.10 4.18 -33.17
C ARG A 10 -10.04 5.06 -32.51
N LEU A 11 -9.83 6.28 -33.02
CA LEU A 11 -8.88 7.23 -32.43
C LEU A 11 -9.27 7.58 -30.98
N PHE A 12 -10.56 7.80 -30.73
CA PHE A 12 -11.06 8.08 -29.39
C PHE A 12 -10.78 6.93 -28.41
N TRP A 13 -11.03 5.67 -28.81
CA TRP A 13 -10.75 4.51 -27.97
C TRP A 13 -9.25 4.29 -27.73
N ILE A 14 -8.40 4.55 -28.73
CA ILE A 14 -6.94 4.47 -28.56
C ILE A 14 -6.48 5.52 -27.54
N ILE A 15 -6.98 6.75 -27.63
CA ILE A 15 -6.66 7.81 -26.66
C ILE A 15 -7.10 7.40 -25.25
N LEU A 16 -8.33 6.91 -25.08
CA LEU A 16 -8.82 6.43 -23.78
C LEU A 16 -7.95 5.30 -23.21
N PHE A 17 -7.56 4.35 -24.06
CA PHE A 17 -6.70 3.24 -23.65
C PHE A 17 -5.30 3.74 -23.24
N CYS A 18 -4.68 4.61 -24.03
CA CYS A 18 -3.40 5.23 -23.67
C CYS A 18 -3.49 6.05 -22.38
N CYS A 19 -4.56 6.82 -22.17
CA CYS A 19 -4.79 7.54 -20.92
C CYS A 19 -4.92 6.59 -19.72
N SER A 20 -5.63 5.46 -19.87
CA SER A 20 -5.73 4.47 -18.79
C SER A 20 -4.38 3.84 -18.42
N LEU A 21 -3.53 3.57 -19.42
CA LEU A 21 -2.20 2.99 -19.19
C LEU A 21 -1.26 3.97 -18.47
N LEU A 22 -1.42 5.27 -18.68
CA LEU A 22 -0.61 6.30 -18.01
C LEU A 22 -1.06 6.57 -16.56
N ILE A 23 -2.34 6.35 -16.23
CA ILE A 23 -2.88 6.63 -14.89
C ILE A 23 -2.73 5.43 -13.94
N PHE A 24 -2.74 4.20 -14.47
CA PHE A 24 -2.68 2.97 -13.68
C PHE A 24 -1.43 2.78 -12.77
N PRO A 25 -0.18 3.14 -13.17
CA PRO A 25 1.01 2.78 -12.39
C PRO A 25 1.16 3.54 -11.07
N ILE A 26 0.29 4.52 -10.79
CA ILE A 26 0.37 5.33 -9.57
C ILE A 26 -0.02 4.52 -8.33
N LEU A 27 -0.87 3.50 -8.49
CA LEU A 27 -1.50 2.78 -7.37
C LEU A 27 -0.68 1.60 -6.83
N THR A 28 0.40 1.20 -7.50
CA THR A 28 1.16 -0.04 -7.18
C THR A 28 2.58 0.22 -6.68
N GLN A 29 2.86 1.42 -6.17
CA GLN A 29 4.17 1.71 -5.62
C GLN A 29 4.31 1.00 -4.26
N ALA A 30 5.36 0.19 -4.13
CA ALA A 30 5.72 -0.38 -2.84
C ALA A 30 6.08 0.73 -1.85
N LEU A 31 5.74 0.53 -0.58
CA LEU A 31 6.14 1.45 0.48
C LEU A 31 7.66 1.46 0.61
N THR A 32 8.26 2.65 0.72
CA THR A 32 9.66 2.80 1.08
C THR A 32 9.85 2.57 2.57
N VAL A 33 11.10 2.33 3.00
CA VAL A 33 11.42 2.08 4.41
C VAL A 33 11.03 3.29 5.28
N GLU A 34 11.21 4.50 4.78
CA GLU A 34 10.91 5.75 5.48
C GLU A 34 9.40 5.98 5.65
N GLN A 35 8.58 5.35 4.80
CA GLN A 35 7.12 5.45 4.88
C GLN A 35 6.52 4.51 5.92
N VAL A 36 7.26 3.50 6.38
CA VAL A 36 6.83 2.61 7.47
C VAL A 36 7.28 3.23 8.80
N PRO A 37 6.34 3.73 9.64
CA PRO A 37 6.71 4.36 10.88
C PRO A 37 7.36 3.38 11.85
N ASN A 38 8.38 3.84 12.56
CA ASN A 38 9.06 3.07 13.59
C ASN A 38 8.22 3.03 14.89
N PRO A 39 7.62 1.88 15.25
CA PRO A 39 6.73 1.81 16.40
C PRO A 39 7.48 2.00 17.72
N ARG A 40 8.78 1.67 17.78
CA ARG A 40 9.63 1.95 18.95
C ARG A 40 9.70 3.44 19.27
N GLN A 41 9.61 4.30 18.25
CA GLN A 41 9.69 5.76 18.40
C GLN A 41 8.32 6.41 18.57
N GLN A 42 7.27 5.87 17.95
CA GLN A 42 5.94 6.49 17.99
C GLN A 42 5.13 6.16 19.24
N ASN A 43 5.10 4.89 19.63
CA ASN A 43 4.25 4.41 20.72
C ASN A 43 4.97 3.47 21.69
N GLY A 44 6.27 3.22 21.49
CA GLY A 44 7.06 2.29 22.30
C GLY A 44 6.72 0.82 22.09
N GLY A 45 5.84 0.51 21.12
CA GLY A 45 5.45 -0.84 20.72
C GLY A 45 6.40 -1.44 19.68
N TRP A 46 6.07 -2.62 19.18
CA TRP A 46 6.84 -3.40 18.20
C TRP A 46 6.15 -3.54 16.85
N VAL A 47 4.83 -3.35 16.81
CA VAL A 47 4.00 -3.59 15.63
C VAL A 47 3.56 -2.28 14.98
N THR A 48 3.73 -2.22 13.66
CA THR A 48 3.14 -1.21 12.78
C THR A 48 2.28 -1.94 11.75
N ASP A 49 0.97 -1.65 11.70
CA ASP A 49 0.07 -2.20 10.69
C ASP A 49 -0.24 -1.18 9.58
N MET A 50 0.51 -1.28 8.47
CA MET A 50 0.31 -0.40 7.30
C MET A 50 -0.92 -0.78 6.46
N ALA A 51 -1.46 -1.99 6.64
CA ALA A 51 -2.60 -2.48 5.86
C ALA A 51 -3.94 -2.28 6.59
N ASN A 52 -3.90 -1.91 7.88
CA ASN A 52 -5.07 -1.76 8.75
C ASN A 52 -5.97 -3.01 8.71
N ILE A 53 -5.32 -4.18 8.84
CA ILE A 53 -5.95 -5.50 8.85
C ILE A 53 -6.01 -6.10 10.27
N LEU A 54 -5.19 -5.59 11.20
CA LEU A 54 -5.15 -6.02 12.58
C LEU A 54 -6.14 -5.22 13.41
N SER A 55 -6.84 -5.89 14.33
CA SER A 55 -7.62 -5.18 15.34
C SER A 55 -6.67 -4.57 16.39
N PRO A 56 -7.09 -3.49 17.08
CA PRO A 56 -6.30 -2.92 18.17
C PRO A 56 -5.93 -3.94 19.27
N GLU A 57 -6.85 -4.85 19.59
CA GLU A 57 -6.63 -5.94 20.54
C GLU A 57 -5.54 -6.91 20.06
N THR A 58 -5.51 -7.20 18.75
CA THR A 58 -4.49 -8.05 18.13
C THR A 58 -3.13 -7.38 18.17
N GLU A 59 -3.05 -6.10 17.81
CA GLU A 59 -1.81 -5.33 17.92
C GLU A 59 -1.29 -5.28 19.36
N ALA A 60 -2.17 -5.03 20.34
CA ALA A 60 -1.81 -5.01 21.75
C ALA A 60 -1.25 -6.36 22.21
N LYS A 61 -1.91 -7.47 21.84
CA LYS A 61 -1.44 -8.82 22.15
C LYS A 61 -0.09 -9.14 21.51
N LEU A 62 0.11 -8.75 20.25
CA LEU A 62 1.39 -8.92 19.56
C LEU A 62 2.50 -8.10 20.23
N ASN A 63 2.23 -6.83 20.55
CA ASN A 63 3.18 -5.97 21.26
C ASN A 63 3.60 -6.58 22.61
N GLN A 64 2.65 -7.16 23.36
CA GLN A 64 2.95 -7.87 24.60
C GLN A 64 3.84 -9.10 24.35
N MET A 65 3.44 -10.00 23.45
CA MET A 65 4.21 -11.24 23.19
C MET A 65 5.63 -10.95 22.69
N ILE A 66 5.80 -9.95 21.81
CA ILE A 66 7.12 -9.54 21.32
C ILE A 66 7.93 -8.91 22.46
N GLY A 67 7.31 -8.07 23.29
CA GLY A 67 7.97 -7.49 24.46
C GLY A 67 8.47 -8.54 25.44
N GLU A 68 7.68 -9.58 25.69
CA GLU A 68 8.08 -10.73 26.53
C GLU A 68 9.23 -11.52 25.91
N LEU A 69 9.21 -11.74 24.59
CA LEU A 69 10.30 -12.42 23.88
C LEU A 69 11.60 -11.61 23.92
N GLU A 70 11.52 -10.29 23.73
CA GLU A 70 12.69 -9.42 23.80
C GLU A 70 13.25 -9.36 25.22
N ALA A 71 12.40 -9.27 26.24
CA ALA A 71 12.84 -9.31 27.62
C ALA A 71 13.53 -10.65 27.98
N LYS A 72 13.14 -11.75 27.32
CA LYS A 72 13.70 -13.07 27.56
C LYS A 72 15.01 -13.33 26.77
N ASN A 73 15.11 -12.82 25.55
CA ASN A 73 16.13 -13.23 24.59
C ASN A 73 17.02 -12.08 24.07
N GLY A 74 16.65 -10.82 24.30
CA GLY A 74 17.28 -9.62 23.73
C GLY A 74 18.58 -9.19 24.42
N THR A 75 19.48 -10.13 24.68
CA THR A 75 20.86 -9.87 25.12
C THR A 75 21.80 -9.64 23.95
#